data_AF-A0A975XT22-F1
#
_entry.id   AF-A0A975XT22-F1
#
_cell.length_a   1.000
_cell.length_b   1.000
_cell.length_c   1.000
_cell.angle_alpha   90.00
_cell.angle_beta   90.00
_cell.angle_gamma   90.00
#
_symmetry.space_group_name_H-M   'P 1'
#
loop_
_entity.id
_entity.type
_entity.pdbx_description
1 polymer ?
#
loop_
_entity_poly.entity_id
_entity_poly.type
_entity_poly.pdbx_seq_one_letter_code
_entity_poly.pdbx_strand_id
1 'polypeptide(L)'
;MTTTDDRPSAIGGAGAGGMPPGGAPQGGEPAGASSGVPGARNARRNGGAEVASPGIRASLRSSSFWIVAGILVLAASVVLLLVKGISGTASSAPLSIDSAAPAGSRALAEVLRQHGVTVTAAHSLAEAQKAATGDSTVLIYDPDQLLPGDRYADAAALGSRLVLVEPDVFELEALAPTIAAAGAPDFAGSDNATLSAQCELPAARSAGTISVSGTTYRAVGETAVTESCFPSFGTSYSLVRAGSVTVLGAPEVLDNGHITLAGNAALAVGLLGTSSSVVWYTPSAADVTANGPPSLGALTPGWVTPALSLLVLVFVAGAVWRGRRLGPVVVENLPVIVRASETIGGRARLYARSGARTHALDALRIGTSTRLAVMLGLPRTAPLELIITQCSAVTGMPATEVAATLVNQLPGSEGDLVELAQRLAGLEGAVRASLGLGGPS
;
A
#
# COMPACT_ATOMS: atom_id res chain seq x y z
N MET A 1 -31.55 36.50 -17.59
CA MET A 1 -31.76 37.50 -18.65
C MET A 1 -30.47 37.55 -19.45
N THR A 2 -30.44 37.43 -20.78
CA THR A 2 -31.48 37.16 -21.80
C THR A 2 -30.66 36.80 -23.06
N THR A 3 -30.83 35.63 -23.68
CA THR A 3 -31.59 35.40 -24.94
C THR A 3 -31.22 36.32 -26.11
N THR A 4 -31.17 35.94 -27.39
CA THR A 4 -31.22 34.67 -28.18
C THR A 4 -30.92 35.12 -29.64
N ASP A 5 -31.28 34.31 -30.65
CA ASP A 5 -31.74 34.70 -32.00
C ASP A 5 -30.69 34.91 -33.12
N ASP A 6 -30.92 34.49 -34.38
CA ASP A 6 -31.98 33.57 -34.89
C ASP A 6 -31.67 33.03 -36.32
N ARG A 7 -32.32 31.89 -36.67
CA ARG A 7 -32.87 31.48 -38.01
C ARG A 7 -31.97 31.40 -39.28
N PRO A 8 -32.49 30.90 -40.45
CA PRO A 8 -33.81 30.32 -40.72
C PRO A 8 -33.89 28.93 -41.42
N SER A 9 -35.12 28.40 -41.43
CA SER A 9 -35.60 27.15 -42.09
C SER A 9 -36.20 27.39 -43.50
N ALA A 10 -36.43 26.33 -44.30
CA ALA A 10 -37.66 26.13 -45.13
C ALA A 10 -37.73 24.84 -46.00
N ILE A 11 -38.86 24.09 -45.90
CA ILE A 11 -39.75 23.53 -46.97
C ILE A 11 -39.15 22.59 -48.07
N GLY A 12 -39.78 21.49 -48.55
CA GLY A 12 -41.00 20.75 -48.18
C GLY A 12 -41.61 19.83 -49.30
N GLY A 13 -42.44 18.84 -48.94
CA GLY A 13 -43.34 18.03 -49.83
C GLY A 13 -42.74 16.80 -50.56
N ALA A 14 -43.48 15.81 -51.10
CA ALA A 14 -44.86 15.29 -50.89
C ALA A 14 -45.03 13.94 -51.67
N GLY A 15 -45.96 13.04 -51.29
CA GLY A 15 -46.33 11.84 -52.12
C GLY A 15 -47.03 10.71 -51.35
N ALA A 16 -48.07 10.07 -51.93
CA ALA A 16 -48.99 9.16 -51.21
C ALA A 16 -49.58 8.01 -52.08
N GLY A 17 -50.19 7.00 -51.43
CA GLY A 17 -50.97 5.90 -52.04
C GLY A 17 -50.16 4.63 -52.36
N GLY A 18 -50.69 3.40 -52.34
CA GLY A 18 -52.05 2.91 -52.05
C GLY A 18 -52.10 1.36 -52.02
N MET A 19 -53.26 0.76 -51.69
CA MET A 19 -53.50 -0.69 -51.48
C MET A 19 -55.03 -0.96 -51.62
N PRO A 20 -55.61 -2.19 -51.71
CA PRO A 20 -55.11 -3.55 -52.06
C PRO A 20 -55.59 -3.89 -53.52
N PRO A 21 -56.46 -4.86 -53.90
CA PRO A 21 -56.80 -6.21 -53.40
C PRO A 21 -56.97 -7.37 -54.45
N GLY A 22 -56.97 -8.62 -53.95
CA GLY A 22 -57.94 -9.66 -54.39
C GLY A 22 -57.44 -10.83 -55.26
N GLY A 23 -57.75 -12.07 -54.86
CA GLY A 23 -57.54 -13.26 -55.70
C GLY A 23 -57.71 -14.63 -54.99
N ALA A 24 -58.92 -15.19 -55.05
CA ALA A 24 -59.23 -16.62 -54.87
C ALA A 24 -60.14 -17.03 -56.06
N PRO A 25 -60.26 -18.32 -56.49
CA PRO A 25 -61.10 -19.27 -55.74
C PRO A 25 -60.86 -20.82 -55.92
N GLN A 26 -61.49 -21.59 -55.02
CA GLN A 26 -62.24 -22.88 -55.19
C GLN A 26 -61.65 -24.17 -55.83
N GLY A 27 -62.01 -25.31 -55.21
CA GLY A 27 -62.39 -26.55 -55.92
C GLY A 27 -62.19 -27.89 -55.17
N GLY A 28 -63.27 -28.57 -54.73
CA GLY A 28 -63.26 -30.03 -54.44
C GLY A 28 -63.94 -30.53 -53.14
N GLU A 29 -65.08 -31.21 -53.28
CA GLU A 29 -65.87 -31.96 -52.27
C GLU A 29 -66.11 -33.41 -52.79
N PRO A 30 -66.77 -34.39 -52.09
CA PRO A 30 -67.16 -34.51 -50.67
C PRO A 30 -66.99 -35.94 -50.04
N ALA A 31 -67.39 -36.07 -48.75
CA ALA A 31 -68.04 -37.22 -48.05
C ALA A 31 -67.30 -38.55 -47.74
N GLY A 32 -67.46 -39.06 -46.48
CA GLY A 32 -66.98 -40.42 -46.11
C GLY A 32 -66.98 -40.84 -44.61
N ALA A 33 -68.11 -40.75 -43.90
CA ALA A 33 -68.54 -41.54 -42.71
C ALA A 33 -67.60 -41.92 -41.51
N SER A 34 -68.13 -41.63 -40.30
CA SER A 34 -68.20 -42.50 -39.08
C SER A 34 -67.04 -42.61 -38.04
N SER A 35 -67.39 -42.19 -36.81
CA SER A 35 -67.12 -42.80 -35.49
C SER A 35 -65.70 -43.06 -34.95
N GLY A 36 -65.39 -42.48 -33.77
CA GLY A 36 -64.63 -43.19 -32.71
C GLY A 36 -63.57 -42.42 -31.92
N VAL A 37 -63.94 -41.94 -30.72
CA VAL A 37 -63.08 -41.74 -29.51
C VAL A 37 -61.96 -40.65 -29.55
N PRO A 38 -62.00 -39.61 -28.67
CA PRO A 38 -60.84 -38.74 -28.36
C PRO A 38 -59.86 -39.48 -27.41
N GLY A 39 -58.54 -39.37 -27.55
CA GLY A 39 -57.74 -38.18 -27.20
C GLY A 39 -57.31 -38.26 -25.71
N ALA A 40 -56.03 -38.21 -25.32
CA ALA A 40 -54.91 -37.48 -25.91
C ALA A 40 -53.54 -38.13 -25.65
N ARG A 41 -52.59 -37.92 -26.58
CA ARG A 41 -51.14 -38.04 -26.34
C ARG A 41 -50.55 -36.63 -26.29
N ASN A 42 -50.22 -36.13 -25.10
CA ASN A 42 -49.57 -34.82 -24.97
C ASN A 42 -48.09 -34.91 -25.35
N ALA A 43 -47.68 -34.05 -26.29
CA ALA A 43 -46.32 -33.97 -26.78
C ALA A 43 -45.36 -33.39 -25.73
N ARG A 44 -44.14 -33.94 -25.66
CA ARG A 44 -43.05 -33.34 -24.88
C ARG A 44 -42.65 -32.00 -25.50
N ARG A 45 -42.80 -30.91 -24.75
CA ARG A 45 -42.21 -29.61 -25.10
C ARG A 45 -40.90 -29.46 -24.33
N ASN A 46 -39.77 -29.66 -25.01
CA ASN A 46 -38.45 -29.43 -24.42
C ASN A 46 -38.25 -27.93 -24.19
N GLY A 47 -38.47 -27.47 -22.96
CA GLY A 47 -37.96 -26.18 -22.49
C GLY A 47 -36.51 -26.33 -22.09
N GLY A 48 -35.57 -25.97 -22.98
CA GLY A 48 -34.17 -25.85 -22.60
C GLY A 48 -34.02 -24.70 -21.61
N ALA A 49 -33.63 -25.00 -20.37
CA ALA A 49 -33.33 -23.98 -19.38
C ALA A 49 -32.00 -23.30 -19.75
N GLU A 50 -32.09 -22.01 -20.06
CA GLU A 50 -30.96 -21.16 -20.42
C GLU A 50 -29.97 -21.05 -19.25
N VAL A 51 -28.71 -21.44 -19.47
CA VAL A 51 -27.68 -21.43 -18.43
C VAL A 51 -27.21 -19.99 -18.21
N ALA A 52 -27.92 -19.29 -17.33
CA ALA A 52 -27.53 -17.97 -16.84
C ALA A 52 -26.21 -18.07 -16.04
N SER A 53 -25.08 -17.90 -16.74
CA SER A 53 -23.78 -17.77 -16.10
C SER A 53 -23.80 -16.62 -15.09
N PRO A 54 -23.26 -16.77 -13.87
CA PRO A 54 -23.26 -15.71 -12.88
C PRO A 54 -22.56 -14.46 -13.42
N GLY A 55 -23.27 -13.34 -13.48
CA GLY A 55 -22.74 -12.10 -14.02
C GLY A 55 -21.43 -11.70 -13.31
N ILE A 56 -20.46 -11.19 -14.08
CA ILE A 56 -19.09 -10.85 -13.65
C ILE A 56 -19.08 -10.02 -12.33
N ARG A 57 -20.08 -9.16 -12.15
CA ARG A 57 -20.30 -8.32 -10.95
C ARG A 57 -20.57 -9.10 -9.66
N ALA A 58 -21.15 -10.31 -9.72
CA ALA A 58 -21.35 -11.18 -8.56
C ALA A 58 -20.06 -11.88 -8.14
N SER A 59 -19.29 -12.39 -9.11
CA SER A 59 -17.98 -13.01 -8.86
C SER A 59 -16.97 -12.01 -8.27
N LEU A 60 -16.98 -10.76 -8.76
CA LEU A 60 -16.15 -9.67 -8.22
C LEU A 60 -16.42 -9.38 -6.74
N ARG A 61 -17.67 -9.48 -6.24
CA ARG A 61 -17.96 -9.29 -4.80
C ARG A 61 -17.45 -10.43 -3.92
N SER A 62 -17.37 -11.65 -4.45
CA SER A 62 -16.82 -12.80 -3.72
C SER A 62 -15.28 -12.80 -3.67
N SER A 63 -14.61 -12.30 -4.71
CA SER A 63 -13.14 -12.22 -4.79
C SER A 63 -12.56 -10.86 -4.37
N SER A 64 -13.40 -9.87 -4.07
CA SER A 64 -12.97 -8.51 -3.67
C SER A 64 -11.97 -8.51 -2.51
N PHE A 65 -12.12 -9.41 -1.52
CA PHE A 65 -11.16 -9.57 -0.42
C PHE A 65 -9.75 -9.97 -0.91
N TRP A 66 -9.67 -10.91 -1.85
CA TRP A 66 -8.40 -11.38 -2.42
C TRP A 66 -7.74 -10.34 -3.32
N ILE A 67 -8.55 -9.57 -4.07
CA ILE A 67 -8.08 -8.45 -4.88
C ILE A 67 -7.49 -7.36 -3.98
N VAL A 68 -8.18 -6.98 -2.90
CA VAL A 68 -7.68 -5.98 -1.93
C VAL A 68 -6.41 -6.47 -1.21
N ALA A 69 -6.37 -7.74 -0.79
CA ALA A 69 -5.18 -8.33 -0.17
C ALA A 69 -3.98 -8.34 -1.14
N GLY A 70 -4.19 -8.70 -2.41
CA GLY A 70 -3.16 -8.66 -3.45
C GLY A 70 -2.63 -7.25 -3.72
N ILE A 71 -3.52 -6.25 -3.78
CA ILE A 71 -3.15 -4.83 -3.91
C ILE A 71 -2.32 -4.36 -2.71
N LEU A 72 -2.69 -4.78 -1.49
CA LEU A 72 -1.99 -4.37 -0.27
C LEU A 72 -0.59 -4.99 -0.17
N VAL A 73 -0.43 -6.26 -0.56
CA VAL A 73 0.89 -6.92 -0.69
C VAL A 73 1.73 -6.28 -1.80
N LEU A 74 1.14 -5.94 -2.94
CA LEU A 74 1.82 -5.23 -4.03
C LEU A 74 2.29 -3.84 -3.56
N ALA A 75 1.43 -3.07 -2.89
CA ALA A 75 1.76 -1.76 -2.35
C ALA A 75 2.89 -1.84 -1.31
N ALA A 76 2.84 -2.80 -0.38
CA ALA A 76 3.92 -3.03 0.59
C ALA A 76 5.24 -3.42 -0.10
N SER A 77 5.17 -4.23 -1.16
CA SER A 77 6.35 -4.62 -1.95
C SER A 77 6.94 -3.44 -2.72
N VAL A 78 6.10 -2.58 -3.32
CA VAL A 78 6.51 -1.35 -3.99
C VAL A 78 7.14 -0.36 -3.00
N VAL A 79 6.55 -0.16 -1.82
CA VAL A 79 7.14 0.67 -0.75
C VAL A 79 8.50 0.12 -0.32
N LEU A 80 8.63 -1.20 -0.13
CA LEU A 80 9.90 -1.81 0.27
C LEU A 80 10.98 -1.70 -0.83
N LEU A 81 10.59 -1.80 -2.11
CA LEU A 81 11.47 -1.58 -3.26
C LEU A 81 11.88 -0.12 -3.40
N LEU A 82 10.97 0.83 -3.17
CA LEU A 82 11.28 2.26 -3.13
C LEU A 82 12.27 2.56 -2.00
N VAL A 83 12.01 2.09 -0.78
CA VAL A 83 12.91 2.31 0.38
C VAL A 83 14.32 1.75 0.13
N LYS A 84 14.46 0.62 -0.57
CA LYS A 84 15.78 0.07 -0.96
C LYS A 84 16.38 0.71 -2.22
N GLY A 85 15.55 1.29 -3.09
CA GLY A 85 15.98 1.90 -4.36
C GLY A 85 16.55 3.30 -4.22
N ILE A 86 16.19 4.04 -3.15
CA ILE A 86 16.69 5.39 -2.87
C ILE A 86 18.23 5.44 -2.78
N SER A 87 18.89 4.34 -2.41
CA SER A 87 20.36 4.25 -2.33
C SER A 87 21.05 3.94 -3.66
N GLY A 88 20.33 3.74 -4.78
CA GLY A 88 20.88 3.06 -5.97
C GLY A 88 20.60 3.66 -7.34
N THR A 89 19.90 4.80 -7.43
CA THR A 89 19.64 5.47 -8.71
C THR A 89 20.12 6.91 -8.68
N ALA A 90 21.13 7.22 -9.51
CA ALA A 90 21.71 8.54 -9.81
C ALA A 90 21.25 9.66 -8.87
N SER A 91 22.05 9.94 -7.83
CA SER A 91 21.68 10.90 -6.79
C SER A 91 21.26 12.23 -7.40
N SER A 92 19.99 12.60 -7.22
CA SER A 92 19.43 13.89 -7.64
C SER A 92 19.90 15.05 -6.75
N ALA A 93 20.83 14.82 -5.83
CA ALA A 93 21.43 15.86 -5.02
C ALA A 93 22.07 16.94 -5.91
N PRO A 94 21.97 18.23 -5.52
CA PRO A 94 22.70 19.30 -6.18
C PRO A 94 24.20 18.98 -6.27
N LEU A 95 24.82 19.40 -7.36
CA LEU A 95 26.23 19.17 -7.70
C LEU A 95 26.68 17.69 -7.76
N SER A 96 25.75 16.74 -7.86
CA SER A 96 26.04 15.32 -8.07
C SER A 96 26.68 15.06 -9.43
N ILE A 97 27.88 14.47 -9.46
CA ILE A 97 28.63 14.17 -10.70
C ILE A 97 28.04 13.03 -11.54
N ASP A 98 27.09 12.27 -10.99
CA ASP A 98 26.37 11.22 -11.72
C ASP A 98 25.05 11.73 -12.34
N SER A 99 24.57 12.89 -11.89
CA SER A 99 23.33 13.51 -12.33
C SER A 99 23.51 14.38 -13.57
N ALA A 100 22.72 14.08 -14.60
CA ALA A 100 22.57 14.89 -15.81
C ALA A 100 21.43 15.92 -15.71
N ALA A 101 20.77 16.05 -14.56
CA ALA A 101 19.79 17.11 -14.32
C ALA A 101 20.47 18.49 -14.30
N PRO A 102 19.75 19.62 -14.50
CA PRO A 102 20.34 20.95 -14.51
C PRO A 102 21.20 21.25 -13.28
N ALA A 103 20.73 20.88 -12.07
CA ALA A 103 21.45 21.09 -10.82
C ALA A 103 22.57 20.06 -10.53
N GLY A 104 22.82 19.06 -11.39
CA GLY A 104 23.93 18.11 -11.24
C GLY A 104 25.23 18.64 -11.86
N SER A 105 26.36 17.92 -11.69
CA SER A 105 27.68 18.33 -12.21
C SER A 105 28.33 17.34 -13.19
N ARG A 106 27.55 16.42 -13.75
CA ARG A 106 28.05 15.38 -14.65
C ARG A 106 28.76 15.91 -15.91
N ALA A 107 28.34 17.04 -16.46
CA ALA A 107 29.00 17.63 -17.64
C ALA A 107 30.44 18.05 -17.31
N LEU A 108 30.64 18.73 -16.18
CA LEU A 108 31.95 19.13 -15.69
C LEU A 108 32.83 17.92 -15.35
N ALA A 109 32.27 16.93 -14.66
CA ALA A 109 33.00 15.70 -14.33
C ALA A 109 33.46 14.93 -15.58
N GLU A 110 32.65 14.91 -16.63
CA GLU A 110 33.00 14.27 -17.91
C GLU A 110 34.07 15.05 -18.67
N VAL A 111 34.00 16.39 -18.70
CA VAL A 111 35.05 17.24 -19.29
C VAL A 111 36.40 17.04 -18.57
N LEU A 112 36.40 17.02 -17.23
CA LEU A 112 37.59 16.74 -16.45
C LEU A 112 38.19 15.35 -16.79
N ARG A 113 37.36 14.31 -16.91
CA ARG A 113 37.78 12.97 -17.33
C ARG A 113 38.37 12.94 -18.75
N GLN A 114 37.78 13.67 -19.69
CA GLN A 114 38.29 13.81 -21.06
C GLN A 114 39.66 14.52 -21.11
N HIS A 115 39.94 15.40 -20.14
CA HIS A 115 41.26 16.01 -19.93
C HIS A 115 42.22 15.18 -19.06
N GLY A 116 41.89 13.91 -18.77
CA GLY A 116 42.77 12.96 -18.07
C GLY A 116 42.72 13.05 -16.53
N VAL A 117 41.80 13.82 -15.96
CA VAL A 117 41.61 13.95 -14.51
C VAL A 117 40.73 12.82 -13.99
N THR A 118 41.18 12.10 -12.97
CA THR A 118 40.38 11.04 -12.34
C THR A 118 39.35 11.65 -11.38
N VAL A 119 38.08 11.72 -11.78
CA VAL A 119 37.00 12.29 -10.95
C VAL A 119 36.22 11.19 -10.22
N THR A 120 36.30 11.17 -8.90
CA THR A 120 35.71 10.17 -8.00
C THR A 120 34.66 10.80 -7.09
N ALA A 121 33.43 10.25 -7.06
CA ALA A 121 32.43 10.62 -6.07
C ALA A 121 32.78 10.01 -4.70
N ALA A 122 32.59 10.77 -3.63
CA ALA A 122 32.61 10.27 -2.26
C ALA A 122 31.36 10.78 -1.54
N HIS A 123 30.59 9.87 -0.93
CA HIS A 123 29.39 10.19 -0.16
C HIS A 123 29.60 9.97 1.35
N SER A 124 30.85 9.78 1.76
CA SER A 124 31.28 9.80 3.15
C SER A 124 32.74 10.26 3.27
N LEU A 125 33.11 10.80 4.42
CA LEU A 125 34.47 11.15 4.80
C LEU A 125 35.40 9.93 4.67
N ALA A 126 34.90 8.75 5.05
CA ALA A 126 35.64 7.49 4.95
C ALA A 126 35.85 7.01 3.50
N GLU A 127 35.02 7.44 2.54
CA GLU A 127 35.27 7.25 1.11
C GLU A 127 36.22 8.32 0.58
N ALA A 128 36.05 9.58 0.98
CA ALA A 128 36.95 10.67 0.62
C ALA A 128 38.40 10.39 1.05
N GLN A 129 38.61 9.91 2.28
CA GLN A 129 39.91 9.49 2.82
C GLN A 129 40.55 8.32 2.05
N LYS A 130 39.76 7.46 1.41
CA LYS A 130 40.27 6.35 0.58
C LYS A 130 40.56 6.77 -0.86
N ALA A 131 39.79 7.73 -1.38
CA ALA A 131 39.92 8.23 -2.75
C ALA A 131 41.01 9.31 -2.87
N ALA A 132 41.26 10.08 -1.81
CA ALA A 132 42.21 11.17 -1.83
C ALA A 132 43.67 10.68 -1.77
N THR A 133 44.52 11.37 -2.52
CA THR A 133 45.96 11.15 -2.61
C THR A 133 46.71 12.46 -2.41
N GLY A 134 48.04 12.41 -2.24
CA GLY A 134 48.84 13.61 -1.94
C GLY A 134 48.81 14.73 -2.99
N ASP A 135 48.38 14.46 -4.23
CA ASP A 135 48.18 15.47 -5.29
C ASP A 135 46.70 15.85 -5.49
N SER A 136 45.74 15.10 -4.92
CA SER A 136 44.32 15.27 -5.23
C SER A 136 43.78 16.66 -4.86
N THR A 137 42.93 17.20 -5.74
CA THR A 137 42.03 18.31 -5.38
C THR A 137 40.79 17.72 -4.75
N VAL A 138 40.45 18.16 -3.53
CA VAL A 138 39.26 17.69 -2.81
C VAL A 138 38.24 18.81 -2.81
N LEU A 139 37.13 18.60 -3.52
CA LEU A 139 35.96 19.45 -3.44
C LEU A 139 35.09 18.97 -2.28
N ILE A 140 34.66 19.88 -1.42
CA ILE A 140 33.70 19.63 -0.34
C ILE A 140 32.48 20.49 -0.60
N TYR A 141 31.29 19.88 -0.58
CA TYR A 141 30.00 20.55 -0.71
C TYR A 141 29.01 19.94 0.29
N ASP A 142 28.73 20.66 1.37
CA ASP A 142 27.85 20.21 2.47
C ASP A 142 26.69 21.20 2.74
N PRO A 143 25.74 21.35 1.80
CA PRO A 143 24.63 22.29 1.93
C PRO A 143 23.67 21.95 3.09
N ASP A 144 23.69 20.68 3.55
CA ASP A 144 22.81 20.15 4.60
C ASP A 144 23.51 20.05 5.98
N GLN A 145 24.77 20.48 6.10
CA GLN A 145 25.57 20.47 7.34
C GLN A 145 25.68 19.07 7.99
N LEU A 146 25.93 18.05 7.17
CA LEU A 146 25.94 16.64 7.57
C LEU A 146 27.31 16.17 8.10
N LEU A 147 28.39 16.91 7.86
CA LEU A 147 29.70 16.68 8.45
C LEU A 147 29.80 17.35 9.83
N PRO A 148 29.78 16.60 10.95
CA PRO A 148 29.78 17.22 12.26
C PRO A 148 31.17 17.77 12.63
N GLY A 149 31.18 18.82 13.46
CA GLY A 149 32.38 19.63 13.69
C GLY A 149 33.58 18.91 14.33
N ASP A 150 33.36 17.76 14.97
CA ASP A 150 34.44 16.89 15.47
C ASP A 150 35.23 16.21 14.33
N ARG A 151 34.73 16.24 13.10
CA ARG A 151 35.34 15.62 11.91
C ARG A 151 36.00 16.62 10.96
N TYR A 152 35.86 17.94 11.16
CA TYR A 152 36.50 18.90 10.26
C TYR A 152 38.04 18.79 10.26
N ALA A 153 38.67 18.39 11.36
CA ALA A 153 40.10 18.10 11.38
C ALA A 153 40.51 16.92 10.47
N ASP A 154 39.66 15.90 10.36
CA ASP A 154 39.85 14.78 9.45
C ASP A 154 39.61 15.21 7.98
N ALA A 155 38.66 16.12 7.74
CA ALA A 155 38.40 16.69 6.41
C ALA A 155 39.53 17.62 5.94
N ALA A 156 40.10 18.42 6.84
CA ALA A 156 41.29 19.25 6.58
C ALA A 156 42.50 18.40 6.14
N ALA A 157 42.59 17.16 6.62
CA ALA A 157 43.65 16.23 6.28
C ALA A 157 43.46 15.50 4.92
N LEU A 158 42.34 15.69 4.22
CA LEU A 158 42.04 14.98 2.96
C LEU A 158 42.99 15.35 1.82
N GLY A 159 43.50 16.58 1.75
CA GLY A 159 44.33 16.99 0.62
C GLY A 159 45.03 18.32 0.77
N SER A 160 46.10 18.51 -0.02
CA SER A 160 46.87 19.76 -0.10
C SER A 160 46.18 20.86 -0.91
N ARG A 161 44.99 20.58 -1.47
CA ARG A 161 44.16 21.51 -2.25
C ARG A 161 42.69 21.24 -1.92
N LEU A 162 42.11 22.08 -1.06
CA LEU A 162 40.69 22.01 -0.69
C LEU A 162 39.91 23.06 -1.47
N VAL A 163 38.76 22.68 -2.03
CA VAL A 163 37.79 23.59 -2.64
C VAL A 163 36.48 23.44 -1.89
N LEU A 164 36.20 24.40 -1.00
CA LEU A 164 34.97 24.43 -0.20
C LEU A 164 33.91 25.17 -1.03
N VAL A 165 32.79 24.52 -1.32
CA VAL A 165 31.70 25.09 -2.11
C VAL A 165 30.57 25.51 -1.18
N GLU A 166 30.32 26.81 -1.15
CA GLU A 166 29.37 27.48 -0.24
C GLU A 166 29.45 27.01 1.23
N PRO A 167 30.65 26.98 1.86
CA PRO A 167 30.81 26.53 3.24
C PRO A 167 30.06 27.43 4.23
N ASP A 168 29.59 26.81 5.30
CA ASP A 168 28.93 27.50 6.42
C ASP A 168 29.94 28.15 7.39
N VAL A 169 29.45 28.76 8.47
CA VAL A 169 30.31 29.41 9.46
C VAL A 169 31.18 28.44 10.27
N PHE A 170 30.72 27.22 10.52
CA PHE A 170 31.45 26.23 11.31
C PHE A 170 32.53 25.51 10.47
N GLU A 171 32.21 25.21 9.22
CA GLU A 171 33.18 24.70 8.25
C GLU A 171 34.28 25.73 7.99
N LEU A 172 33.93 27.02 7.84
CA LEU A 172 34.91 28.11 7.76
C LEU A 172 35.78 28.22 9.02
N GLU A 173 35.20 28.21 10.23
CA GLU A 173 35.97 28.30 11.48
C GLU A 173 37.01 27.18 11.61
N ALA A 174 36.70 25.98 11.10
CA ALA A 174 37.59 24.83 11.19
C ALA A 174 38.58 24.69 10.01
N LEU A 175 38.15 24.95 8.78
CA LEU A 175 38.93 24.71 7.56
C LEU A 175 39.59 25.97 6.99
N ALA A 176 39.03 27.16 7.24
CA ALA A 176 39.48 28.43 6.69
C ALA A 176 39.29 29.63 7.64
N PRO A 177 39.85 29.61 8.87
CA PRO A 177 39.53 30.56 9.96
C PRO A 177 39.84 32.04 9.66
N THR A 178 40.53 32.34 8.55
CA THR A 178 40.81 33.71 8.07
C THR A 178 39.84 34.18 6.98
N ILE A 179 38.76 33.44 6.76
CA ILE A 179 37.68 33.75 5.82
C ILE A 179 36.36 33.74 6.59
N ALA A 180 35.52 34.75 6.39
CA ALA A 180 34.19 34.84 7.00
C ALA A 180 33.11 35.07 5.94
N ALA A 181 31.93 34.50 6.16
CA ALA A 181 30.76 34.77 5.32
C ALA A 181 30.39 36.27 5.33
N ALA A 182 30.11 36.82 4.16
CA ALA A 182 29.77 38.22 3.91
C ALA A 182 28.33 38.45 3.42
N GLY A 183 27.54 37.39 3.26
CA GLY A 183 26.12 37.43 2.89
C GLY A 183 25.87 37.14 1.40
N ALA A 184 24.61 37.20 0.98
CA ALA A 184 24.24 37.00 -0.42
C ALA A 184 24.84 38.13 -1.32
N PRO A 185 25.24 37.83 -2.57
CA PRO A 185 25.79 38.81 -3.48
C PRO A 185 24.78 39.89 -3.89
N ASP A 186 25.28 41.08 -4.23
CA ASP A 186 24.54 42.08 -4.99
C ASP A 186 24.02 41.44 -6.29
N PHE A 187 22.77 41.74 -6.64
CA PHE A 187 22.06 41.20 -7.80
C PHE A 187 21.77 39.68 -7.77
N ALA A 188 21.84 39.03 -6.60
CA ALA A 188 21.35 37.65 -6.40
C ALA A 188 19.93 37.46 -6.96
N GLY A 189 19.73 36.42 -7.77
CA GLY A 189 18.44 36.10 -8.39
C GLY A 189 18.05 36.99 -9.58
N SER A 190 18.99 37.71 -10.18
CA SER A 190 18.76 38.42 -11.45
C SER A 190 19.38 37.69 -12.64
N ASP A 191 18.57 37.47 -13.67
CA ASP A 191 18.96 36.70 -14.85
C ASP A 191 20.16 37.34 -15.57
N ASN A 192 21.24 36.57 -15.73
CA ASN A 192 22.48 36.94 -16.43
C ASN A 192 23.33 38.04 -15.75
N ALA A 193 23.13 38.35 -14.46
CA ALA A 193 24.10 39.15 -13.72
C ALA A 193 25.45 38.41 -13.62
N THR A 194 26.55 39.15 -13.75
CA THR A 194 27.91 38.59 -13.72
C THR A 194 28.86 39.41 -12.88
N LEU A 195 29.85 38.73 -12.29
CA LEU A 195 30.96 39.34 -11.55
C LEU A 195 32.25 39.17 -12.33
N SER A 196 33.13 40.17 -12.30
CA SER A 196 34.43 40.16 -12.99
C SER A 196 35.57 39.74 -12.06
N ALA A 197 36.55 38.97 -12.55
CA ALA A 197 37.57 38.32 -11.72
C ALA A 197 38.32 39.25 -10.75
N GLN A 198 38.82 40.39 -11.23
CA GLN A 198 39.53 41.43 -10.44
C GLN A 198 40.66 40.91 -9.50
N CYS A 199 41.31 39.81 -9.88
CA CYS A 199 42.39 39.16 -9.11
C CYS A 199 43.41 38.48 -10.04
N GLU A 200 44.50 37.97 -9.50
CA GLU A 200 45.60 37.36 -10.28
C GLU A 200 45.48 35.84 -10.43
N LEU A 201 44.61 35.19 -9.65
CA LEU A 201 44.30 33.75 -9.74
C LEU A 201 44.07 33.31 -11.21
N PRO A 202 44.91 32.42 -11.78
CA PRO A 202 44.84 32.07 -13.20
C PRO A 202 43.49 31.50 -13.66
N ALA A 203 42.83 30.71 -12.81
CA ALA A 203 41.49 30.17 -13.09
C ALA A 203 40.43 31.28 -13.22
N ALA A 204 40.46 32.27 -12.31
CA ALA A 204 39.56 33.41 -12.35
C ALA A 204 39.84 34.33 -13.56
N ARG A 205 41.12 34.60 -13.87
CA ARG A 205 41.48 35.36 -15.08
C ARG A 205 41.09 34.65 -16.38
N SER A 206 41.16 33.32 -16.42
CA SER A 206 40.74 32.52 -17.58
C SER A 206 39.22 32.53 -17.76
N ALA A 207 38.45 32.63 -16.67
CA ALA A 207 37.00 32.86 -16.73
C ALA A 207 36.66 34.29 -17.15
N GLY A 208 37.38 35.29 -16.64
CA GLY A 208 37.10 36.71 -16.86
C GLY A 208 35.87 37.18 -16.06
N THR A 209 34.72 36.52 -16.27
CA THR A 209 33.48 36.72 -15.50
C THR A 209 32.83 35.39 -15.09
N ILE A 210 31.97 35.42 -14.08
CA ILE A 210 31.09 34.29 -13.67
C ILE A 210 29.66 34.77 -13.45
N SER A 211 28.68 33.85 -13.45
CA SER A 211 27.31 34.17 -13.00
C SER A 211 27.23 34.43 -11.50
N VAL A 212 26.34 35.34 -11.10
CA VAL A 212 26.05 35.64 -9.68
C VAL A 212 25.20 34.52 -9.06
N SER A 213 25.69 33.86 -8.00
CA SER A 213 24.93 32.87 -7.23
C SER A 213 25.46 32.72 -5.80
N GLY A 214 24.69 32.03 -4.95
CA GLY A 214 25.08 31.58 -3.60
C GLY A 214 25.44 32.69 -2.61
N THR A 215 26.62 32.57 -2.00
CA THR A 215 27.09 33.36 -0.86
C THR A 215 28.43 34.03 -1.15
N THR A 216 28.67 35.21 -0.60
CA THR A 216 29.96 35.92 -0.69
C THR A 216 30.75 35.81 0.60
N TYR A 217 32.06 35.95 0.50
CA TYR A 217 33.01 35.81 1.61
C TYR A 217 33.98 36.99 1.65
N ARG A 218 34.59 37.22 2.81
CA ARG A 218 35.62 38.24 3.03
C ARG A 218 36.80 37.70 3.83
N ALA A 219 37.96 38.30 3.66
CA ALA A 219 39.10 38.06 4.55
C ALA A 219 38.81 38.60 5.97
N VAL A 220 39.25 37.87 6.99
CA VAL A 220 39.30 38.30 8.39
C VAL A 220 40.67 37.95 8.99
N GLY A 221 41.22 38.86 9.80
CA GLY A 221 42.60 38.75 10.30
C GLY A 221 43.63 39.45 9.40
N GLU A 222 44.86 39.60 9.90
CA GLU A 222 45.85 40.53 9.32
C GLU A 222 46.63 39.98 8.12
N THR A 223 46.81 38.66 7.96
CA THR A 223 47.45 38.06 6.77
C THR A 223 47.18 36.54 6.68
N ALA A 224 46.49 36.10 5.62
CA ALA A 224 46.41 34.69 5.20
C ALA A 224 45.70 34.51 3.84
N VAL A 225 44.71 35.36 3.54
CA VAL A 225 44.07 35.38 2.22
C VAL A 225 45.06 35.89 1.17
N THR A 226 45.27 35.08 0.13
CA THR A 226 46.20 35.32 -0.97
C THR A 226 45.51 35.84 -2.23
N GLU A 227 44.25 35.47 -2.45
CA GLU A 227 43.44 35.92 -3.60
C GLU A 227 42.01 36.18 -3.14
N SER A 228 41.43 37.27 -3.61
CA SER A 228 40.01 37.63 -3.45
C SER A 228 39.47 38.01 -4.82
N CYS A 229 38.60 37.17 -5.38
CA CYS A 229 38.17 37.25 -6.78
C CYS A 229 36.66 37.42 -6.87
N PHE A 230 36.19 38.01 -7.97
CA PHE A 230 34.76 38.24 -8.23
C PHE A 230 34.11 39.06 -7.10
N PRO A 231 34.56 40.31 -6.86
CA PRO A 231 33.95 41.20 -5.87
C PRO A 231 32.49 41.45 -6.23
N SER A 232 31.64 41.45 -5.20
CA SER A 232 30.21 41.72 -5.32
C SER A 232 29.87 43.10 -4.76
N PHE A 233 30.14 43.37 -3.48
CA PHE A 233 29.96 44.67 -2.85
C PHE A 233 30.97 44.92 -1.72
N GLY A 234 31.47 46.16 -1.61
CA GLY A 234 32.39 46.54 -0.54
C GLY A 234 33.66 45.66 -0.50
N THR A 235 33.73 44.75 0.47
CA THR A 235 34.82 43.77 0.64
C THR A 235 34.35 42.31 0.56
N SER A 236 33.21 42.06 -0.09
CA SER A 236 32.66 40.72 -0.34
C SER A 236 33.04 40.18 -1.73
N TYR A 237 33.35 38.89 -1.79
CA TYR A 237 33.90 38.20 -2.97
C TYR A 237 33.27 36.82 -3.13
N SER A 238 32.95 36.41 -4.35
CA SER A 238 32.40 35.06 -4.61
C SER A 238 33.48 33.97 -4.68
N LEU A 239 34.77 34.32 -4.66
CA LEU A 239 35.85 33.36 -4.46
C LEU A 239 36.96 33.98 -3.60
N VAL A 240 37.42 33.24 -2.58
CA VAL A 240 38.52 33.65 -1.70
C VAL A 240 39.48 32.47 -1.52
N ARG A 241 40.80 32.69 -1.59
CA ARG A 241 41.82 31.66 -1.34
C ARG A 241 42.71 32.03 -0.17
N ALA A 242 42.88 31.11 0.76
CA ALA A 242 43.84 31.18 1.87
C ALA A 242 44.73 29.92 1.83
N GLY A 243 45.98 30.08 1.39
CA GLY A 243 46.93 28.97 1.24
C GLY A 243 46.42 27.87 0.30
N SER A 244 46.26 26.65 0.83
CA SER A 244 45.73 25.47 0.13
C SER A 244 44.22 25.45 -0.04
N VAL A 245 43.48 26.31 0.68
CA VAL A 245 42.02 26.29 0.74
C VAL A 245 41.44 27.38 -0.15
N THR A 246 40.56 27.00 -1.06
CA THR A 246 39.77 27.90 -1.90
C THR A 246 38.31 27.80 -1.49
N VAL A 247 37.72 28.91 -1.05
CA VAL A 247 36.28 29.03 -0.82
C VAL A 247 35.64 29.56 -2.10
N LEU A 248 34.73 28.79 -2.69
CA LEU A 248 33.91 29.17 -3.84
C LEU A 248 32.47 29.35 -3.36
N GLY A 249 31.97 30.57 -3.41
CA GLY A 249 30.63 30.91 -2.96
C GLY A 249 29.53 30.85 -4.01
N ALA A 250 29.90 30.61 -5.27
CA ALA A 250 28.98 30.52 -6.41
C ALA A 250 28.85 29.05 -6.85
N PRO A 251 27.99 28.23 -6.21
CA PRO A 251 27.89 26.79 -6.49
C PRO A 251 27.39 26.50 -7.92
N GLU A 252 26.52 27.34 -8.46
CA GLU A 252 25.92 27.16 -9.80
C GLU A 252 26.97 27.15 -10.92
N VAL A 253 28.13 27.76 -10.70
CA VAL A 253 29.30 27.69 -11.61
C VAL A 253 29.70 26.25 -11.93
N LEU A 254 29.36 25.29 -11.06
CA LEU A 254 29.68 23.88 -11.17
C LEU A 254 28.53 23.01 -11.72
N ASP A 255 27.32 23.57 -11.92
CA ASP A 255 26.14 22.81 -12.33
C ASP A 255 25.93 22.77 -13.86
N ASN A 256 25.23 21.73 -14.35
CA ASN A 256 25.00 21.48 -15.77
C ASN A 256 24.16 22.58 -16.45
N GLY A 257 23.35 23.33 -15.72
CA GLY A 257 22.49 24.40 -16.22
C GLY A 257 23.24 25.72 -16.46
N HIS A 258 24.22 26.04 -15.62
CA HIS A 258 24.94 27.31 -15.65
C HIS A 258 26.42 27.18 -16.06
N ILE A 259 27.00 25.97 -16.18
CA ILE A 259 28.41 25.76 -16.59
C ILE A 259 28.79 26.47 -17.91
N THR A 260 27.85 26.64 -18.85
CA THR A 260 28.07 27.31 -20.14
C THR A 260 27.83 28.82 -20.11
N LEU A 261 27.46 29.41 -18.97
CA LEU A 261 27.23 30.85 -18.83
C LEU A 261 28.53 31.56 -18.41
N ALA A 262 28.70 32.80 -18.88
CA ALA A 262 29.88 33.61 -18.60
C ALA A 262 31.19 32.82 -18.84
N GLY A 263 32.14 32.87 -17.91
CA GLY A 263 33.35 32.05 -17.88
C GLY A 263 33.27 30.85 -16.93
N ASN A 264 32.07 30.40 -16.52
CA ASN A 264 31.87 29.41 -15.46
C ASN A 264 32.70 28.12 -15.69
N ALA A 265 32.62 27.52 -16.89
CA ALA A 265 33.43 26.36 -17.26
C ALA A 265 34.94 26.57 -17.09
N ALA A 266 35.46 27.75 -17.43
CA ALA A 266 36.88 28.06 -17.33
C ALA A 266 37.33 28.22 -15.87
N LEU A 267 36.48 28.76 -14.99
CA LEU A 267 36.74 28.77 -13.55
C LEU A 267 36.69 27.34 -12.99
N ALA A 268 35.64 26.59 -13.28
CA ALA A 268 35.43 25.24 -12.75
C ALA A 268 36.56 24.27 -13.14
N VAL A 269 36.91 24.20 -14.42
CA VAL A 269 38.04 23.39 -14.92
C VAL A 269 39.37 23.94 -14.40
N GLY A 270 39.54 25.26 -14.35
CA GLY A 270 40.77 25.90 -13.85
C GLY A 270 41.01 25.75 -12.34
N LEU A 271 39.97 25.47 -11.54
CA LEU A 271 40.10 25.14 -10.12
C LEU A 271 40.36 23.64 -9.92
N LEU A 272 39.50 22.80 -10.50
CA LEU A 272 39.48 21.36 -10.22
C LEU A 272 40.51 20.57 -11.03
N GLY A 273 40.72 20.93 -12.30
CA GLY A 273 41.67 20.26 -13.21
C GLY A 273 43.14 20.63 -13.00
N THR A 274 43.50 21.20 -11.84
CA THR A 274 44.89 21.54 -11.50
C THR A 274 45.73 20.35 -11.04
N SER A 275 45.07 19.23 -10.73
CA SER A 275 45.67 17.98 -10.26
C SER A 275 45.25 16.79 -11.12
N SER A 276 45.95 15.67 -10.95
CA SER A 276 45.66 14.41 -11.64
C SER A 276 44.37 13.71 -11.18
N SER A 277 43.81 14.10 -10.03
CA SER A 277 42.61 13.48 -9.45
C SER A 277 41.77 14.48 -8.65
N VAL A 278 40.46 14.39 -8.83
CA VAL A 278 39.46 15.17 -8.08
C VAL A 278 38.61 14.21 -7.25
N VAL A 279 38.60 14.43 -5.94
CA VAL A 279 37.65 13.79 -5.03
C VAL A 279 36.49 14.76 -4.84
N TRP A 280 35.30 14.34 -5.26
CA TRP A 280 34.07 15.11 -5.15
C TRP A 280 33.31 14.63 -3.92
N TYR A 281 33.60 15.25 -2.76
CA TYR A 281 33.05 14.86 -1.48
C TYR A 281 31.78 15.64 -1.17
N THR A 282 30.66 14.92 -1.12
CA THR A 282 29.38 15.41 -0.61
C THR A 282 29.06 14.65 0.68
N PRO A 283 29.11 15.27 1.86
CA PRO A 283 28.72 14.59 3.10
C PRO A 283 27.31 14.03 3.04
N SER A 284 27.05 12.97 3.80
CA SER A 284 25.75 12.32 3.83
C SER A 284 25.39 11.80 5.22
N ALA A 285 24.23 11.15 5.35
CA ALA A 285 23.83 10.46 6.58
C ALA A 285 24.82 9.39 7.06
N ALA A 286 25.84 9.02 6.27
CA ALA A 286 26.95 8.15 6.69
C ALA A 286 28.01 8.87 7.56
N ASP A 287 28.11 10.20 7.48
CA ASP A 287 29.09 11.01 8.23
C ASP A 287 28.56 11.54 9.56
N VAL A 288 27.23 11.66 9.66
CA VAL A 288 26.53 12.09 10.88
C VAL A 288 26.87 11.14 12.03
N THR A 289 27.69 11.63 12.96
CA THR A 289 28.00 10.91 14.19
C THR A 289 26.72 10.76 15.03
N ALA A 290 26.54 9.60 15.67
CA ALA A 290 25.30 9.24 16.36
C ALA A 290 25.11 9.94 17.73
N ASN A 291 25.32 11.26 17.75
CA ASN A 291 25.28 12.13 18.92
C ASN A 291 23.91 12.82 19.12
N GLY A 292 22.97 12.66 18.17
CA GLY A 292 21.55 12.93 18.39
C GLY A 292 20.85 11.76 19.12
N PRO A 293 19.64 11.96 19.69
CA PRO A 293 18.86 10.86 20.24
C PRO A 293 18.72 9.75 19.18
N PRO A 294 19.10 8.50 19.48
CA PRO A 294 19.17 7.45 18.47
C PRO A 294 17.80 7.28 17.81
N SER A 295 17.80 7.29 16.48
CA SER A 295 16.57 7.14 15.70
C SER A 295 15.86 5.83 16.09
N LEU A 296 14.54 5.76 15.91
CA LEU A 296 13.78 4.54 16.24
C LEU A 296 14.31 3.28 15.52
N GLY A 297 15.01 3.45 14.39
CA GLY A 297 15.74 2.40 13.68
C GLY A 297 17.06 1.95 14.34
N ALA A 298 17.76 2.84 15.05
CA ALA A 298 18.96 2.52 15.83
C ALA A 298 18.61 1.95 17.23
N LEU A 299 17.49 2.37 17.81
CA LEU A 299 16.95 1.83 19.07
C LEU A 299 16.25 0.47 18.90
N THR A 300 15.90 0.06 17.68
CA THR A 300 15.26 -1.25 17.46
C THR A 300 16.32 -2.35 17.39
N PRO A 301 16.33 -3.32 18.33
CA PRO A 301 17.25 -4.44 18.25
C PRO A 301 17.11 -5.19 16.92
N GLY A 302 18.21 -5.75 16.40
CA GLY A 302 18.22 -6.44 15.10
C GLY A 302 17.27 -7.65 14.97
N TRP A 303 16.67 -8.12 16.08
CA TRP A 303 15.60 -9.12 16.07
C TRP A 303 14.21 -8.54 15.74
N VAL A 304 13.99 -7.23 15.90
CA VAL A 304 12.68 -6.59 15.68
C VAL A 304 12.29 -6.64 14.21
N THR A 305 13.19 -6.31 13.28
CA THR A 305 12.90 -6.36 11.84
C THR A 305 12.47 -7.76 11.36
N PRO A 306 13.20 -8.86 11.67
CA PRO A 306 12.72 -10.20 11.34
C PRO A 306 11.44 -10.58 12.11
N ALA A 307 11.28 -10.22 13.38
CA ALA A 307 10.05 -10.50 14.13
C ALA A 307 8.82 -9.79 13.55
N LEU A 308 8.95 -8.54 13.10
CA LEU A 308 7.90 -7.76 12.48
C LEU A 308 7.58 -8.31 11.07
N SER A 309 8.59 -8.76 10.32
CA SER A 309 8.39 -9.49 9.05
C SER A 309 7.63 -10.81 9.25
N LEU A 310 7.94 -11.56 10.32
CA LEU A 310 7.24 -12.78 10.69
C LEU A 310 5.79 -12.49 11.11
N LEU A 311 5.55 -11.41 11.86
CA LEU A 311 4.21 -10.97 12.26
C LEU A 311 3.36 -10.63 11.03
N VAL A 312 3.90 -9.89 10.05
CA VAL A 312 3.23 -9.62 8.77
C VAL A 312 2.94 -10.92 8.01
N LEU A 313 3.91 -11.84 7.93
CA LEU A 313 3.73 -13.13 7.25
C LEU A 313 2.65 -14.00 7.92
N VAL A 314 2.63 -14.07 9.25
CA VAL A 314 1.61 -14.77 10.04
C VAL A 314 0.24 -14.09 9.90
N PHE A 315 0.18 -12.76 9.88
CA PHE A 315 -1.06 -12.02 9.63
C PHE A 315 -1.62 -12.32 8.24
N VAL A 316 -0.77 -12.31 7.19
CA VAL A 316 -1.16 -12.68 5.82
C VAL A 316 -1.63 -14.14 5.79
N ALA A 317 -0.89 -15.08 6.39
CA ALA A 317 -1.29 -16.49 6.45
C ALA A 317 -2.64 -16.69 7.19
N GLY A 318 -2.87 -15.97 8.28
CA GLY A 318 -4.13 -15.97 9.04
C GLY A 318 -5.29 -15.36 8.25
N ALA A 319 -5.05 -14.25 7.54
CA ALA A 319 -6.02 -13.61 6.65
C ALA A 319 -6.36 -14.50 5.45
N VAL A 320 -5.38 -15.20 4.88
CA VAL A 320 -5.56 -16.24 3.85
C VAL A 320 -6.42 -17.37 4.39
N TRP A 321 -6.05 -17.95 5.54
CA TRP A 321 -6.75 -19.09 6.15
C TRP A 321 -8.21 -18.74 6.50
N ARG A 322 -8.44 -17.61 7.17
CA ARG A 322 -9.77 -17.15 7.61
C ARG A 322 -10.60 -16.52 6.48
N GLY A 323 -9.94 -15.99 5.45
CA GLY A 323 -10.56 -15.40 4.25
C GLY A 323 -10.96 -16.41 3.18
N ARG A 324 -10.54 -17.69 3.30
CA ARG A 324 -11.06 -18.81 2.50
C ARG A 324 -12.50 -19.11 2.88
N ARG A 325 -13.44 -18.31 2.34
CA ARG A 325 -14.85 -18.68 2.29
C ARG A 325 -14.97 -19.99 1.50
N LEU A 326 -15.29 -21.07 2.20
CA LEU A 326 -15.91 -22.24 1.58
C LEU A 326 -17.15 -21.72 0.83
N GLY A 327 -17.32 -22.16 -0.42
CA GLY A 327 -18.30 -21.59 -1.35
C GLY A 327 -19.75 -21.66 -0.83
N PRO A 328 -20.69 -20.94 -1.47
CA PRO A 328 -22.10 -21.06 -1.12
C PRO A 328 -22.50 -22.53 -1.13
N VAL A 329 -23.18 -22.98 -0.06
CA VAL A 329 -23.73 -24.33 0.00
C VAL A 329 -24.75 -24.45 -1.13
N VAL A 330 -24.37 -25.17 -2.18
CA VAL A 330 -25.25 -25.45 -3.31
C VAL A 330 -26.38 -26.31 -2.78
N VAL A 331 -27.56 -25.72 -2.61
CA VAL A 331 -28.79 -26.47 -2.36
C VAL A 331 -29.16 -27.11 -3.69
N GLU A 332 -28.58 -28.27 -3.93
CA GLU A 332 -28.90 -29.10 -5.08
C GLU A 332 -30.36 -29.52 -4.94
N ASN A 333 -31.22 -28.99 -5.82
CA ASN A 333 -32.66 -29.12 -5.70
C ASN A 333 -33.08 -30.51 -6.21
N LEU A 334 -32.88 -31.55 -5.38
CA LEU A 334 -33.27 -32.92 -5.73
C LEU A 334 -34.78 -32.97 -6.03
N PRO A 335 -35.21 -33.37 -7.25
CA PRO A 335 -36.61 -33.48 -7.62
C PRO A 335 -37.20 -34.81 -7.12
N VAL A 336 -36.94 -35.15 -5.86
CA VAL A 336 -37.45 -36.34 -5.18
C VAL A 336 -37.99 -35.92 -3.82
N ILE A 337 -39.26 -36.25 -3.58
CA ILE A 337 -39.89 -36.11 -2.27
C ILE A 337 -39.27 -37.18 -1.36
N VAL A 338 -38.14 -36.85 -0.73
CA VAL A 338 -37.50 -37.72 0.26
C VAL A 338 -38.48 -37.88 1.43
N ARG A 339 -38.87 -39.12 1.74
CA ARG A 339 -39.77 -39.40 2.85
C ARG A 339 -39.10 -38.91 4.14
N ALA A 340 -39.84 -38.20 4.99
CA ALA A 340 -39.27 -37.57 6.18
C ALA A 340 -38.49 -38.55 7.09
N SER A 341 -38.88 -39.83 7.08
CA SER A 341 -38.17 -40.93 7.75
C SER A 341 -36.72 -41.11 7.29
N GLU A 342 -36.39 -40.90 6.02
CA GLU A 342 -35.01 -41.03 5.51
C GLU A 342 -34.13 -39.85 5.93
N THR A 343 -34.66 -38.62 5.90
CA THR A 343 -33.95 -37.43 6.39
C THR A 343 -33.68 -37.52 7.90
N ILE A 344 -34.65 -38.02 8.67
CA ILE A 344 -34.49 -38.31 10.11
C ILE A 344 -33.43 -39.40 10.31
N GLY A 345 -33.50 -40.52 9.57
CA GLY A 345 -32.53 -41.61 9.65
C GLY A 345 -31.10 -41.20 9.28
N GLY A 346 -30.93 -40.38 8.24
CA GLY A 346 -29.64 -39.82 7.84
C GLY A 346 -29.03 -38.94 8.93
N ARG A 347 -29.83 -38.04 9.51
CA ARG A 347 -29.39 -37.15 10.59
C ARG A 347 -29.10 -37.90 11.89
N ALA A 348 -29.90 -38.91 12.23
CA ALA A 348 -29.66 -39.79 13.38
C ALA A 348 -28.34 -40.57 13.26
N ARG A 349 -28.05 -41.16 12.08
CA ARG A 349 -26.76 -41.82 11.80
C ARG A 349 -25.57 -40.85 11.89
N LEU A 350 -25.78 -39.59 11.55
CA LEU A 350 -24.75 -38.54 11.65
C LEU A 350 -24.44 -38.19 13.11
N TYR A 351 -25.46 -38.02 13.96
CA TYR A 351 -25.30 -37.78 15.40
C TYR A 351 -24.73 -38.99 16.16
N ALA A 352 -25.10 -40.21 15.77
CA ALA A 352 -24.48 -41.43 16.30
C ALA A 352 -22.97 -41.46 15.97
N ARG A 353 -22.60 -41.19 14.71
CA ARG A 353 -21.19 -41.22 14.26
C ARG A 353 -20.32 -40.14 14.91
N SER A 354 -20.88 -39.01 15.34
CA SER A 354 -20.14 -37.94 16.02
C SER A 354 -20.11 -38.07 17.56
N GLY A 355 -20.77 -39.07 18.15
CA GLY A 355 -20.78 -39.29 19.60
C GLY A 355 -21.48 -38.18 20.41
N ALA A 356 -22.27 -37.32 19.76
CA ALA A 356 -22.82 -36.09 20.35
C ALA A 356 -24.09 -36.33 21.22
N ARG A 357 -23.96 -37.20 22.23
CA ARG A 357 -25.09 -37.73 23.04
C ARG A 357 -25.85 -36.65 23.81
N THR A 358 -25.15 -35.68 24.39
CA THR A 358 -25.75 -34.53 25.11
C THR A 358 -26.57 -33.66 24.16
N HIS A 359 -26.02 -33.25 23.02
CA HIS A 359 -26.75 -32.48 22.01
C HIS A 359 -27.97 -33.21 21.44
N ALA A 360 -27.91 -34.54 21.30
CA ALA A 360 -29.07 -35.34 20.92
C ALA A 360 -30.17 -35.30 21.99
N LEU A 361 -29.81 -35.42 23.28
CA LEU A 361 -30.76 -35.32 24.38
C LEU A 361 -31.36 -33.91 24.51
N ASP A 362 -30.56 -32.85 24.36
CA ASP A 362 -31.04 -31.46 24.41
C ASP A 362 -32.09 -31.21 23.32
N ALA A 363 -31.83 -31.67 22.09
CA ALA A 363 -32.78 -31.56 20.99
C ALA A 363 -34.10 -32.32 21.26
N LEU A 364 -34.02 -33.51 21.86
CA LEU A 364 -35.20 -34.27 22.29
C LEU A 364 -35.98 -33.53 23.39
N ARG A 365 -35.29 -33.01 24.42
CA ARG A 365 -35.89 -32.26 25.53
C ARG A 365 -36.59 -30.98 25.06
N ILE A 366 -35.94 -30.18 24.21
CA ILE A 366 -36.53 -28.96 23.62
C ILE A 366 -37.77 -29.31 22.78
N GLY A 367 -37.70 -30.37 21.98
CA GLY A 367 -38.86 -30.84 21.21
C GLY A 367 -40.02 -31.28 22.11
N THR A 368 -39.73 -32.06 23.14
CA THR A 368 -40.74 -32.58 24.08
C THR A 368 -41.36 -31.49 24.93
N SER A 369 -40.57 -30.57 25.51
CA SER A 369 -41.10 -29.44 26.28
C SER A 369 -41.97 -28.51 25.42
N THR A 370 -41.59 -28.28 24.15
CA THR A 370 -42.41 -27.52 23.20
C THR A 370 -43.77 -28.19 22.95
N ARG A 371 -43.81 -29.53 22.77
CA ARG A 371 -45.07 -30.27 22.57
C ARG A 371 -45.91 -30.32 23.85
N LEU A 372 -45.30 -30.52 25.01
CA LEU A 372 -45.96 -30.50 26.32
C LEU A 372 -46.61 -29.14 26.58
N ALA A 373 -45.89 -28.03 26.36
CA ALA A 373 -46.44 -26.68 26.51
C ALA A 373 -47.67 -26.46 25.62
N VAL A 374 -47.63 -26.91 24.36
CA VAL A 374 -48.78 -26.83 23.44
C VAL A 374 -49.96 -27.66 23.91
N MET A 375 -49.75 -28.91 24.36
CA MET A 375 -50.84 -29.77 24.85
C MET A 375 -51.47 -29.23 26.15
N LEU A 376 -50.68 -28.58 27.01
CA LEU A 376 -51.13 -28.00 28.27
C LEU A 376 -51.68 -26.56 28.11
N GLY A 377 -51.80 -26.03 26.88
CA GLY A 377 -52.31 -24.68 26.63
C GLY A 377 -51.41 -23.55 27.13
N LEU A 378 -50.13 -23.83 27.40
CA LEU A 378 -49.18 -22.87 27.94
C LEU A 378 -48.60 -21.95 26.84
N PRO A 379 -48.25 -20.69 27.17
CA PRO A 379 -47.57 -19.81 26.22
C PRO A 379 -46.21 -20.38 25.81
N ARG A 380 -45.76 -20.08 24.58
CA ARG A 380 -44.48 -20.58 24.02
C ARG A 380 -43.24 -20.16 24.81
N THR A 381 -43.36 -19.16 25.68
CA THR A 381 -42.33 -18.64 26.58
C THR A 381 -42.47 -19.14 28.03
N ALA A 382 -43.35 -20.11 28.29
CA ALA A 382 -43.54 -20.66 29.63
C ALA A 382 -42.22 -21.22 30.20
N PRO A 383 -41.86 -20.88 31.46
CA PRO A 383 -40.67 -21.42 32.09
C PRO A 383 -40.84 -22.93 32.34
N LEU A 384 -39.72 -23.67 32.32
CA LEU A 384 -39.75 -25.13 32.41
C LEU A 384 -40.38 -25.64 33.72
N GLU A 385 -40.21 -24.92 34.82
CA GLU A 385 -40.87 -25.22 36.11
C GLU A 385 -42.40 -25.19 36.03
N LEU A 386 -42.97 -24.28 35.22
CA LEU A 386 -44.42 -24.23 35.00
C LEU A 386 -44.88 -25.44 34.18
N ILE A 387 -44.10 -25.87 33.18
CA ILE A 387 -44.38 -27.09 32.41
C ILE A 387 -44.32 -28.32 33.32
N ILE A 388 -43.29 -28.45 34.17
CA ILE A 388 -43.14 -29.55 35.14
C ILE A 388 -44.34 -29.59 36.10
N THR A 389 -44.72 -28.44 36.65
CA THR A 389 -45.86 -28.32 37.60
C THR A 389 -47.17 -28.75 36.94
N GLN A 390 -47.44 -28.30 35.71
CA GLN A 390 -48.67 -28.64 34.99
C GLN A 390 -48.68 -30.09 34.49
N CYS A 391 -47.54 -30.63 34.05
CA CYS A 391 -47.39 -32.07 33.77
C CYS A 391 -47.70 -32.93 35.00
N SER A 392 -47.17 -32.56 36.17
CA SER A 392 -47.42 -33.26 37.43
C SER A 392 -48.91 -33.22 37.81
N ALA A 393 -49.55 -32.05 37.74
CA ALA A 393 -50.98 -31.89 38.01
C ALA A 393 -51.89 -32.70 37.08
N VAL A 394 -51.53 -32.83 35.79
CA VAL A 394 -52.33 -33.55 34.78
C VAL A 394 -52.09 -35.07 34.79
N THR A 395 -50.88 -35.52 35.10
CA THR A 395 -50.53 -36.97 35.06
C THR A 395 -50.59 -37.66 36.43
N GLY A 396 -50.62 -36.91 37.52
CA GLY A 396 -50.44 -37.44 38.87
C GLY A 396 -49.02 -37.89 39.20
N MET A 397 -48.06 -37.75 38.27
CA MET A 397 -46.65 -38.07 38.52
C MET A 397 -46.01 -37.04 39.46
N PRO A 398 -45.08 -37.44 40.35
CA PRO A 398 -44.31 -36.50 41.17
C PRO A 398 -43.54 -35.49 40.30
N ALA A 399 -43.63 -34.20 40.65
CA ALA A 399 -42.89 -33.15 39.95
C ALA A 399 -41.36 -33.40 39.91
N THR A 400 -40.80 -34.07 40.92
CA THR A 400 -39.39 -34.49 40.95
C THR A 400 -39.03 -35.51 39.86
N GLU A 401 -39.94 -36.43 39.52
CA GLU A 401 -39.75 -37.45 38.48
C GLU A 401 -39.87 -36.86 37.07
N VAL A 402 -40.82 -35.93 36.90
CA VAL A 402 -40.99 -35.12 35.68
C VAL A 402 -39.74 -34.25 35.44
N ALA A 403 -39.24 -33.57 36.48
CA ALA A 403 -38.01 -32.77 36.43
C ALA A 403 -36.74 -33.63 36.16
N ALA A 404 -36.65 -34.82 36.76
CA ALA A 404 -35.54 -35.74 36.50
C ALA A 404 -35.43 -36.11 35.01
N THR A 405 -36.58 -36.37 34.38
CA THR A 405 -36.67 -36.71 32.95
C THR A 405 -36.36 -35.50 32.06
N LEU A 406 -36.97 -34.35 32.33
CA LEU A 406 -36.84 -33.15 31.50
C LEU A 406 -35.52 -32.38 31.65
N VAL A 407 -34.81 -32.50 32.78
CA VAL A 407 -33.60 -31.70 33.08
C VAL A 407 -32.44 -32.53 33.63
N ASN A 408 -32.65 -33.26 34.73
CA ASN A 408 -31.53 -33.55 35.65
C ASN A 408 -30.65 -34.76 35.27
N GLN A 409 -31.10 -35.62 34.36
CA GLN A 409 -30.32 -36.80 33.94
C GLN A 409 -29.46 -36.53 32.68
N LEU A 410 -28.21 -37.01 32.67
CA LEU A 410 -27.32 -37.02 31.49
C LEU A 410 -26.97 -38.48 31.13
N PRO A 411 -26.81 -38.83 29.84
CA PRO A 411 -26.51 -40.19 29.40
C PRO A 411 -25.01 -40.47 29.44
N GLY A 412 -24.59 -41.53 30.12
CA GLY A 412 -23.21 -42.05 30.08
C GLY A 412 -22.97 -42.94 28.85
N SER A 413 -23.98 -43.70 28.44
CA SER A 413 -23.95 -44.60 27.29
C SER A 413 -25.00 -44.25 26.21
N GLU A 414 -24.94 -44.94 25.07
CA GLU A 414 -25.98 -44.83 24.03
C GLU A 414 -27.29 -45.54 24.44
N GLY A 415 -27.21 -46.57 25.29
CA GLY A 415 -28.38 -47.20 25.89
C GLY A 415 -29.15 -46.22 26.77
N ASP A 416 -28.44 -45.48 27.63
CA ASP A 416 -29.00 -44.47 28.52
C ASP A 416 -29.73 -43.37 27.73
N LEU A 417 -29.18 -42.97 26.57
CA LEU A 417 -29.82 -41.99 25.68
C LEU A 417 -31.13 -42.53 25.08
N VAL A 418 -31.18 -43.81 24.69
CA VAL A 418 -32.41 -44.45 24.20
C VAL A 418 -33.44 -44.58 25.34
N GLU A 419 -33.01 -44.93 26.55
CA GLU A 419 -33.89 -45.00 27.71
C GLU A 419 -34.47 -43.63 28.07
N LEU A 420 -33.65 -42.58 28.09
CA LEU A 420 -34.11 -41.19 28.30
C LEU A 420 -35.08 -40.73 27.20
N ALA A 421 -34.83 -41.10 25.94
CA ALA A 421 -35.75 -40.81 24.83
C ALA A 421 -37.10 -41.52 25.00
N GLN A 422 -37.09 -42.77 25.49
CA GLN A 422 -38.32 -43.53 25.80
C GLN A 422 -39.07 -42.92 27.00
N ARG A 423 -38.37 -42.52 28.07
CA ARG A 423 -38.97 -41.82 29.23
C ARG A 423 -39.62 -40.50 28.81
N LEU A 424 -38.97 -39.71 27.95
CA LEU A 424 -39.53 -38.47 27.38
C LEU A 424 -40.79 -38.73 26.54
N ALA A 425 -40.78 -39.78 25.69
CA ALA A 425 -41.94 -40.17 24.90
C ALA A 425 -43.10 -40.71 25.77
N GLY A 426 -42.77 -41.45 26.84
CA GLY A 426 -43.73 -41.95 27.83
C GLY A 426 -44.43 -40.82 28.59
N LEU A 427 -43.69 -39.81 29.04
CA LEU A 427 -44.24 -38.60 29.66
C LEU A 427 -45.20 -37.85 28.71
N GLU A 428 -44.83 -37.70 27.44
CA GLU A 428 -45.70 -37.10 26.42
C GLU A 428 -46.98 -37.92 26.18
N GLY A 429 -46.86 -39.25 26.17
CA GLY A 429 -47.99 -40.18 26.08
C GLY A 429 -48.92 -40.10 27.29
N ALA A 430 -48.38 -40.02 28.50
CA ALA A 430 -49.14 -39.89 29.74
C ALA A 430 -49.96 -38.59 29.77
N VAL A 431 -49.34 -37.45 29.42
CA VAL A 431 -50.04 -36.15 29.32
C VAL A 431 -51.14 -36.21 28.26
N ARG A 432 -50.88 -36.81 27.09
CA ARG A 432 -51.88 -36.97 26.02
C ARG A 432 -53.07 -37.83 26.47
N ALA A 433 -52.82 -38.91 27.21
CA ALA A 433 -53.86 -39.79 27.75
C ALA A 433 -54.72 -39.06 28.81
N SER A 434 -54.10 -38.39 29.78
CA SER A 434 -54.80 -37.63 30.82
C SER A 434 -55.67 -36.50 30.27
N LEU A 435 -55.26 -35.86 29.17
CA LEU A 435 -56.02 -34.79 28.51
C LEU A 435 -57.11 -35.31 27.56
N GLY A 436 -57.29 -36.63 27.42
CA GLY A 436 -58.26 -37.22 26.49
C GLY A 436 -57.95 -36.99 25.01
N LEU A 437 -56.71 -36.61 24.67
CA LEU A 437 -56.27 -36.25 23.32
C LEU A 437 -55.96 -37.49 22.44
N GLY A 438 -56.76 -38.56 22.60
CA GLY A 438 -56.58 -39.85 21.94
C GLY A 438 -57.75 -40.23 21.04
N GLY A 439 -57.57 -40.03 19.72
CA GLY A 439 -58.34 -40.69 18.66
C GLY A 439 -57.42 -41.64 17.87
N PRO A 440 -57.95 -42.69 17.20
CA PRO A 440 -57.15 -43.80 16.71
C PRO A 440 -56.13 -43.44 15.62
N SER A 441 -55.09 -44.28 15.57
CA SER A 441 -53.93 -44.28 14.67
C SER A 441 -54.26 -44.35 13.18
#